data_AF-G7VRC0-F1
#
_entry.id   AF-G7VRC0-F1
#
_cell.length_a   1.000
_cell.length_b   1.000
_cell.length_c   1.000
_cell.angle_alpha   90.00
_cell.angle_beta   90.00
_cell.angle_gamma   90.00
#
_symmetry.space_group_name_H-M   'P 1'
#
loop_
_entity.id
_entity.type
_entity.pdbx_description
1 polymer ?
#
loop_
_entity_poly.entity_id
_entity_poly.type
_entity_poly.pdbx_seq_one_letter_code
_entity_poly.pdbx_strand_id
1 'polypeptide(L)' 'MNQLEAVLAAMPFIKEAARQDVSISVMDREKFLFFQSGKSLVYDFKAGDPLPDVHRDFKMLVGGEKTRERYAAEVFGIAA' A
#
# COMPACT_ATOMS: atom_id res chain seq x y z
N MET A 1 4.79 22.38 -6.75
CA MET A 1 4.32 21.05 -6.31
C MET A 1 3.35 20.52 -7.36
N ASN A 2 3.63 19.38 -7.96
CA ASN A 2 2.72 18.70 -8.88
C ASN A 2 1.75 17.77 -8.10
N GLN A 3 0.77 17.19 -8.80
CA GLN A 3 -0.24 16.33 -8.18
C GLN A 3 0.36 15.12 -7.47
N LEU A 4 1.39 14.50 -8.06
CA LEU A 4 2.06 13.34 -7.46
C LEU A 4 2.74 13.74 -6.15
N GLU A 5 3.52 14.82 -6.15
CA GLU A 5 4.20 15.32 -4.95
C GLU A 5 3.21 15.65 -3.83
N ALA A 6 2.07 16.25 -4.18
CA ALA A 6 1.00 16.56 -3.24
C ALA A 6 0.40 15.29 -2.60
N VAL A 7 0.14 14.25 -3.41
CA VAL A 7 -0.37 12.96 -2.91
C VAL A 7 0.63 12.32 -1.97
N LEU A 8 1.90 12.23 -2.36
CA LEU A 8 2.96 11.62 -1.53
C LEU A 8 3.13 12.35 -0.20
N ALA A 9 3.09 13.68 -0.20
CA ALA A 9 3.16 14.50 1.01
C ALA A 9 1.94 14.30 1.93
N ALA A 10 0.76 13.99 1.38
CA ALA A 10 -0.46 13.77 2.15
C ALA A 10 -0.54 12.38 2.82
N MET A 11 0.18 11.38 2.30
CA MET A 11 0.04 9.98 2.73
C MET A 11 0.20 9.73 4.24
N PRO A 12 1.17 10.34 4.95
CA PRO A 12 1.30 10.17 6.39
C PRO A 12 0.04 10.62 7.15
N PHE A 13 -0.56 11.73 6.73
CA PHE A 13 -1.79 12.26 7.33
C PHE A 13 -3.00 11.39 7.00
N ILE A 14 -3.07 10.81 5.80
CA ILE A 14 -4.12 9.85 5.42
C ILE A 14 -4.07 8.62 6.34
N LYS A 15 -2.87 8.11 6.62
CA LYS A 15 -2.69 6.99 7.54
C LYS A 15 -3.15 7.33 8.96
N GLU A 16 -2.77 8.49 9.47
CA GLU A 16 -3.21 8.95 10.78
C GLU A 16 -4.74 9.11 10.84
N ALA A 17 -5.33 9.69 9.79
CA ALA A 17 -6.77 9.88 9.66
C ALA A 17 -7.55 8.56 9.60
N ALA A 18 -6.94 7.47 9.14
CA ALA A 18 -7.58 6.15 9.13
C ALA A 18 -7.91 5.64 10.54
N ARG A 19 -7.21 6.12 11.59
CA ARG A 19 -7.39 5.73 13.01
C ARG A 19 -7.42 4.20 13.24
N GLN A 20 -6.75 3.47 12.36
CA GLN A 20 -6.67 2.01 12.36
C GLN A 20 -5.22 1.60 12.15
N ASP A 21 -4.88 0.39 12.59
CA ASP A 21 -3.59 -0.17 12.27
C ASP A 21 -3.55 -0.64 10.82
N VAL A 22 -3.00 0.20 9.95
CA VAL A 22 -2.95 -0.02 8.51
C VAL A 22 -1.55 0.23 7.96
N SER A 23 -1.15 -0.61 7.00
CA SER A 23 -0.07 -0.33 6.07
C SER A 23 -0.65 0.42 4.87
N ILE A 24 0.02 1.47 4.42
CA ILE A 24 -0.42 2.27 3.28
C ILE A 24 0.71 2.43 2.26
N SER A 25 0.35 2.44 0.98
CA SER A 25 1.31 2.57 -0.11
C SER A 25 0.74 3.40 -1.26
N VAL A 26 1.66 3.97 -2.04
CA VAL A 26 1.38 4.55 -3.36
C VAL A 26 2.31 3.86 -4.34
N MET A 27 1.77 3.43 -5.48
CA MET A 27 2.50 2.68 -6.48
C MET A 27 2.24 3.24 -7.89
N ASP A 28 3.24 3.16 -8.75
CA ASP A 28 3.06 3.31 -10.20
C ASP A 28 2.92 1.92 -10.85
N ARG A 29 3.21 1.81 -12.15
CA ARG A 29 3.11 0.53 -12.89
C ARG A 29 4.17 -0.49 -12.47
N GLU A 30 5.29 -0.04 -11.90
CA GLU A 30 6.51 -0.85 -11.78
C GLU A 30 7.05 -0.89 -10.34
N LYS A 31 6.83 0.16 -9.54
CA LYS A 31 7.48 0.33 -8.24
C LYS A 31 6.61 1.03 -7.20
N PHE A 32 7.04 0.92 -5.94
CA PHE A 32 6.52 1.75 -4.85
C PHE A 32 7.02 3.20 -5.00
N LEU A 33 6.12 4.15 -4.85
CA LEU A 33 6.42 5.59 -4.73
C LEU A 33 6.40 6.06 -3.27
N PHE A 34 5.61 5.38 -2.43
CA PHE A 34 5.54 5.59 -0.98
C PHE A 34 5.13 4.28 -0.32
N PHE A 35 5.65 4.02 0.88
CA PHE A 35 5.21 2.92 1.71
C PHE A 35 5.38 3.25 3.19
N GLN A 36 4.41 2.88 4.02
CA GLN A 36 4.51 3.02 5.48
C GLN A 36 3.75 1.90 6.19
N SER A 37 4.50 0.98 6.82
CA SER A 37 3.99 -0.16 7.58
C SER A 37 3.15 0.21 8.80
N GLY A 38 2.07 -0.53 9.03
CA GLY A 38 1.36 -0.61 10.30
C GLY A 38 2.20 -1.25 11.40
N LYS A 39 1.58 -1.49 12.56
CA LYS A 39 2.19 -2.12 13.74
C LYS A 39 2.11 -3.64 13.66
N SER A 40 0.96 -4.19 13.26
CA SER A 40 0.72 -5.64 13.20
C SER A 40 1.24 -6.28 11.92
N LEU A 41 1.26 -5.55 10.80
CA LEU A 41 1.75 -6.05 9.51
C LEU A 41 2.93 -5.19 9.04
N VAL A 42 4.14 -5.63 9.39
CA VAL A 42 5.38 -4.90 9.14
C VAL A 42 6.07 -5.44 7.90
N TYR A 43 6.18 -4.58 6.89
CA TYR A 43 7.02 -4.77 5.72
C TYR A 43 8.11 -3.71 5.65
N ASP A 44 9.18 -3.99 4.91
CA ASP A 44 10.37 -3.15 4.75
C ASP A 44 10.49 -2.50 3.37
N PHE A 45 9.40 -2.47 2.60
CA PHE A 45 9.36 -1.79 1.31
C PHE A 45 9.65 -0.29 1.44
N LYS A 46 10.37 0.25 0.47
CA LYS A 46 10.70 1.68 0.33
C LYS A 46 10.39 2.17 -1.07
N ALA A 47 10.31 3.49 -1.22
CA ALA A 47 10.18 4.12 -2.52
C ALA A 47 11.33 3.68 -3.44
N GLY A 48 10.99 3.28 -4.67
CA GLY A 48 11.93 2.71 -5.64
C GLY A 48 11.95 1.18 -5.69
N ASP A 49 11.49 0.48 -4.64
CA ASP A 49 11.44 -0.97 -4.67
C ASP A 49 10.45 -1.47 -5.75
N PRO A 50 10.78 -2.57 -6.46
CA PRO A 50 9.94 -3.09 -7.53
C PRO A 50 8.64 -3.70 -6.97
N LEU A 51 7.56 -3.59 -7.73
CA LEU A 51 6.32 -4.30 -7.43
C LEU A 51 6.44 -5.80 -7.74
N PRO A 52 5.80 -6.65 -6.92
CA PRO A 52 5.53 -8.04 -7.29
C PRO A 52 4.77 -8.12 -8.62
N ASP A 53 4.99 -9.18 -9.39
CA ASP A 53 4.39 -9.33 -10.73
C ASP A 53 2.87 -9.28 -10.76
N VAL A 54 2.22 -9.71 -9.68
CA VAL A 54 0.75 -9.65 -9.48
C VAL A 54 0.24 -8.21 -9.34
N HIS A 55 1.11 -7.27 -8.98
CA HIS A 55 0.78 -5.86 -8.77
C HIS A 55 1.22 -4.94 -9.93
N ARG A 56 2.15 -5.41 -10.78
CA ARG A 56 2.61 -4.66 -11.94
C ARG A 56 1.48 -4.34 -12.90
N ASP A 57 1.58 -3.19 -13.57
CA ASP A 57 0.57 -2.69 -14.52
C ASP A 57 -0.85 -2.66 -13.96
N PHE A 58 -0.96 -2.48 -12.64
CA PHE A 58 -2.24 -2.46 -11.92
C PHE A 58 -3.10 -3.72 -12.14
N LYS A 59 -2.48 -4.88 -12.38
CA LYS A 59 -3.19 -6.16 -12.62
C LYS A 59 -4.21 -6.52 -11.54
N MET A 60 -4.03 -6.03 -10.31
CA MET A 60 -4.99 -6.25 -9.21
C MET A 60 -6.24 -5.35 -9.27
N LEU A 61 -6.23 -4.27 -10.07
CA LEU A 61 -7.35 -3.34 -10.17
C LEU A 61 -8.30 -3.82 -11.26
N VAL A 62 -9.39 -4.46 -10.85
CA VAL A 62 -10.44 -4.91 -11.77
C VAL A 62 -11.49 -3.80 -11.94
N GLY A 63 -11.67 -3.33 -13.17
CA GLY A 63 -12.82 -2.48 -13.53
C GLY A 63 -12.81 -1.03 -13.02
N GLY A 64 -11.69 -0.54 -12.48
CA GLY A 64 -11.58 0.84 -11.96
C GLY A 64 -12.36 1.08 -10.66
N GLU A 65 -12.92 0.02 -10.07
CA GLU A 65 -13.65 0.08 -8.81
C GLU A 65 -12.76 -0.23 -7.61
N LYS A 66 -13.25 0.13 -6.42
CA LYS A 66 -12.57 -0.16 -5.16
C LYS A 66 -12.63 -1.66 -4.86
N THR A 67 -11.53 -2.37 -5.07
CA THR A 67 -11.40 -3.77 -4.64
C THR A 67 -11.25 -3.86 -3.12
N ARG A 68 -11.92 -4.83 -2.50
CA ARG A 68 -11.72 -5.21 -1.09
C ARG A 68 -11.54 -6.72 -1.02
N GLU A 69 -10.44 -7.14 -0.43
CA GLU A 69 -10.15 -8.55 -0.20
C GLU A 69 -9.96 -8.79 1.30
N ARG A 70 -10.41 -9.95 1.76
CA ARG A 70 -10.23 -10.38 3.15
C ARG A 70 -9.33 -11.59 3.15
N TYR A 71 -8.19 -11.44 3.80
CA TYR A 71 -7.21 -12.49 4.00
C TYR A 71 -7.31 -13.03 5.43
N ALA A 72 -7.00 -14.32 5.59
CA ALA A 72 -6.85 -14.93 6.90
C ALA A 72 -5.53 -14.46 7.55
N ALA A 73 -5.48 -14.35 8.88
CA ALA A 73 -4.31 -13.81 9.59
C ALA A 73 -3.05 -14.68 9.42
N GLU A 74 -3.26 -15.99 9.24
CA GLU A 74 -2.26 -17.03 9.02
C GLU A 74 -1.46 -16.76 7.74
N VAL A 75 -2.11 -16.21 6.69
CA VAL A 75 -1.46 -15.89 5.41
C VAL A 75 -0.34 -14.86 5.59
N PHE A 76 -0.47 -14.00 6.59
CA PHE A 76 0.52 -12.97 6.92
C PHE A 76 1.42 -13.34 8.10
N GLY A 77 1.32 -14.58 8.61
CA GLY A 77 2.10 -15.02 9.78
C GLY A 77 1.74 -14.30 11.07
N ILE A 78 0.53 -13.72 11.17
CA ILE A 78 0.04 -12.97 12.34
C ILE A 78 -0.77 -13.88 13.29
N ALA A 79 -1.08 -15.12 12.89
CA ALA A 79 -1.77 -16.07 13.77
C ALA A 79 -0.86 -16.50 14.93
N ALA A 80 -1.39 -16.37 16.15
CA ALA A 80 -0.73 -16.68 17.43
C ALA A 80 -0.42 -18.17 17.61
#